data_AF-A0A962BVB1-F1
#
_entry.id   AF-A0A962BVB1-F1
#
_cell.length_a   1.000
_cell.length_b   1.000
_cell.length_c   1.000
_cell.angle_alpha   90.00
_cell.angle_beta   90.00
_cell.angle_gamma   90.00
#
_symmetry.space_group_name_H-M   'P 1'
#
loop_
_entity.id
_entity.type
_entity.pdbx_description
1 polymer ?
#
loop_
_entity_poly.entity_id
_entity_poly.type
_entity_poly.pdbx_seq_one_letter_code
_entity_poly.pdbx_strand_id
1 'polypeptide(L)'
;MKANFSKKKMALAVSLGLVGAGFSNPALSAWNAGTMHNTPISAHILKISINENALDGAEKFVDAIADQGIGFLSDSNLSDQKRKSEFQKLLKNNFDMNTIARFALGRYWKTASQAQRDEYMKLFETMILNVYSSRFSEYKGEKLSVEGSRPEG
;
A
#
# COMPACT_ATOMS: atom_id res chain seq x y z
N MET A 1 -24.75 -32.32 -8.79
CA MET A 1 -25.03 -31.24 -9.76
C MET A 1 -23.71 -30.61 -10.16
N LYS A 2 -23.51 -30.35 -11.45
CA LYS A 2 -22.21 -30.12 -12.11
C LYS A 2 -21.60 -28.73 -11.84
N ALA A 3 -20.28 -28.66 -12.00
CA ALA A 3 -19.40 -27.49 -11.97
C ALA A 3 -19.75 -26.38 -12.99
N ASN A 4 -19.28 -25.14 -12.80
CA ASN A 4 -18.04 -24.61 -13.44
C ASN A 4 -17.97 -23.06 -13.47
N PHE A 5 -16.73 -22.57 -13.46
CA PHE A 5 -16.17 -21.21 -13.52
C PHE A 5 -16.78 -20.24 -14.55
N SER A 6 -16.69 -18.93 -14.26
CA SER A 6 -16.16 -17.97 -15.27
C SER A 6 -15.70 -16.63 -14.67
N LYS A 7 -14.43 -16.29 -14.95
CA LYS A 7 -13.81 -14.97 -14.76
C LYS A 7 -14.29 -14.00 -15.84
N LYS A 8 -14.63 -12.76 -15.49
CA LYS A 8 -14.52 -11.57 -16.39
C LYS A 8 -14.15 -10.36 -15.52
N LYS A 9 -12.88 -9.93 -15.51
CA LYS A 9 -12.31 -8.87 -16.37
C LYS A 9 -13.22 -7.64 -16.42
N MET A 10 -13.03 -6.66 -15.53
CA MET A 10 -13.48 -5.29 -15.78
C MET A 10 -12.29 -4.48 -16.29
N ALA A 11 -12.50 -3.94 -17.48
CA ALA A 11 -11.53 -3.18 -18.24
C ALA A 11 -11.31 -1.81 -17.62
N LEU A 12 -10.06 -1.41 -17.61
CA LEU A 12 -9.57 -0.07 -17.35
C LEU A 12 -10.17 0.89 -18.40
N ALA A 13 -11.00 1.83 -17.97
CA ALA A 13 -11.39 2.97 -18.78
C ALA A 13 -10.78 4.23 -18.15
N VAL A 14 -9.58 4.60 -18.60
CA VAL A 14 -8.97 5.89 -18.30
C VAL A 14 -9.67 6.92 -19.17
N SER A 15 -10.67 7.62 -18.62
CA SER A 15 -11.20 8.83 -19.24
C SER A 15 -10.26 9.99 -18.92
N LEU A 16 -9.33 10.29 -19.85
CA LEU A 16 -8.64 11.58 -19.91
C LEU A 16 -9.68 12.66 -20.23
N GLY A 17 -10.11 13.40 -19.21
CA GLY A 17 -10.79 14.67 -19.40
C GLY A 17 -9.76 15.78 -19.62
N LEU A 18 -9.34 15.98 -20.87
CA LEU A 18 -8.64 17.20 -21.28
C LEU A 18 -9.68 18.33 -21.28
N VAL A 19 -9.50 19.31 -20.41
CA VAL A 19 -10.30 20.55 -20.42
C VAL A 19 -9.94 21.31 -21.70
N GLY A 20 -10.85 21.33 -22.66
CA GLY A 20 -10.72 22.03 -23.93
C GLY A 20 -12.03 22.75 -24.27
N ALA A 21 -11.94 24.06 -24.40
CA ALA A 21 -13.04 24.97 -24.66
C ALA A 21 -13.82 24.65 -25.96
N GLY A 22 -15.14 24.83 -25.88
CA GLY A 22 -16.01 25.30 -26.97
C GLY A 22 -16.00 24.54 -28.30
N PHE A 23 -16.87 23.53 -28.43
CA PHE A 23 -17.46 23.16 -29.71
C PHE A 23 -18.93 22.76 -29.52
N SER A 24 -19.85 23.57 -30.08
CA SER A 24 -21.27 23.28 -30.24
C SER A 24 -21.48 22.42 -31.49
N ASN A 25 -22.19 21.30 -31.37
CA ASN A 25 -22.62 20.51 -32.53
C ASN A 25 -24.17 20.42 -32.57
N PRO A 26 -24.84 20.99 -33.58
CA PRO A 26 -26.30 21.08 -33.65
C PRO A 26 -26.87 19.97 -34.53
N ALA A 27 -26.95 18.73 -34.02
CA ALA A 27 -27.51 17.64 -34.80
C ALA A 27 -28.21 16.58 -33.94
N LEU A 28 -29.03 16.99 -32.97
CA LEU A 28 -29.94 16.09 -32.23
C LEU A 28 -31.24 16.78 -31.77
N SER A 29 -31.84 17.66 -32.58
CA SER A 29 -33.10 18.36 -32.20
C SER A 29 -34.22 18.31 -33.25
N ALA A 30 -34.32 17.22 -34.01
CA ALA A 30 -35.55 16.88 -34.70
C ALA A 30 -36.16 15.65 -34.04
N TRP A 31 -37.23 15.89 -33.27
CA TRP A 31 -38.44 15.09 -33.01
C TRP A 31 -38.96 15.48 -31.62
N ASN A 32 -39.97 16.35 -31.61
CA ASN A 32 -40.69 16.75 -30.42
C ASN A 32 -42.15 16.31 -30.60
N ALA A 33 -42.56 15.24 -29.92
CA ALA A 33 -43.96 14.85 -29.79
C ALA A 33 -44.12 13.98 -28.53
N GLY A 34 -44.83 14.50 -27.53
CA GLY A 34 -45.27 13.72 -26.37
C GLY A 34 -44.80 14.30 -25.04
N THR A 35 -45.67 15.07 -24.40
CA THR A 35 -45.55 15.57 -23.04
C THR A 35 -45.35 14.44 -22.03
N MET A 36 -44.17 14.37 -21.42
CA MET A 36 -43.98 13.74 -20.10
C MET A 36 -43.08 14.65 -19.27
N HIS A 37 -43.53 14.98 -18.06
CA HIS A 37 -42.75 15.73 -17.08
C HIS A 37 -41.40 15.03 -16.83
N ASN A 38 -40.32 15.55 -17.43
CA ASN A 38 -38.97 15.14 -17.10
C ASN A 38 -38.58 15.84 -15.80
N THR A 39 -38.91 15.24 -14.65
CA THR A 39 -38.19 15.55 -13.43
C THR A 39 -36.72 15.22 -13.69
N PRO A 40 -35.77 16.14 -13.48
CA PRO A 40 -34.36 15.81 -13.66
C PRO A 40 -34.06 14.61 -12.76
N ILE A 41 -33.61 13.51 -13.38
CA ILE A 41 -33.00 12.41 -12.63
C ILE A 41 -31.78 13.06 -11.98
N SER A 42 -31.91 13.38 -10.69
CA SER A 42 -30.80 13.82 -9.86
C SER A 42 -29.71 12.77 -10.03
N ALA A 43 -28.64 13.13 -10.73
CA ALA A 43 -27.44 12.33 -10.79
C ALA A 43 -26.88 12.26 -9.37
N HIS A 44 -27.29 11.25 -8.61
CA HIS A 44 -26.58 10.85 -7.41
C HIS A 44 -25.23 10.29 -7.87
N ILE A 45 -24.27 11.19 -8.06
CA ILE A 45 -22.86 10.82 -8.11
C ILE A 45 -22.58 10.16 -6.77
N LEU A 46 -22.44 8.84 -6.77
CA LEU A 46 -21.86 8.11 -5.66
C LEU A 46 -20.44 8.65 -5.50
N LYS A 47 -20.27 9.62 -4.60
CA LYS A 47 -18.97 9.95 -4.05
C LYS A 47 -18.49 8.69 -3.37
N ILE A 48 -17.51 8.01 -3.96
CA ILE A 48 -16.69 7.07 -3.20
C ILE A 48 -16.01 7.96 -2.16
N SER A 49 -16.57 8.00 -0.94
CA SER A 49 -15.93 8.64 0.19
C SER A 49 -14.69 7.83 0.50
N ILE A 50 -13.57 8.22 -0.11
CA ILE A 50 -12.26 7.92 0.41
C ILE A 50 -12.28 8.39 1.86
N ASN A 51 -12.12 7.46 2.80
CA ASN A 51 -12.05 7.82 4.20
C ASN A 51 -10.74 8.60 4.39
N GLU A 52 -10.80 9.93 4.49
CA GLU A 52 -9.63 10.78 4.76
C GLU A 52 -8.88 10.29 6.01
N ASN A 53 -9.57 9.68 6.98
CA ASN A 53 -8.95 9.09 8.17
C ASN A 53 -8.07 7.86 7.87
N ALA A 54 -8.31 7.14 6.77
CA ALA A 54 -7.49 5.99 6.39
C ALA A 54 -6.17 6.43 5.73
N LEU A 55 -6.18 7.55 5.00
CA LEU A 55 -4.99 8.17 4.42
C LEU A 55 -4.11 8.79 5.51
N ASP A 56 -4.73 9.57 6.39
CA ASP A 56 -4.10 10.09 7.62
C ASP A 56 -3.55 8.96 8.51
N GLY A 57 -4.26 7.83 8.59
CA GLY A 57 -3.80 6.64 9.33
C GLY A 57 -2.54 5.99 8.75
N ALA A 58 -2.42 5.92 7.42
CA ALA A 58 -1.25 5.34 6.76
C ALA A 58 -0.01 6.23 6.91
N GLU A 59 -0.17 7.54 6.76
CA GLU A 59 0.90 8.52 6.97
C GLU A 59 1.41 8.46 8.41
N LYS A 60 0.50 8.56 9.39
CA LYS A 60 0.83 8.46 10.82
C LYS A 60 1.50 7.15 11.20
N PHE A 61 1.10 6.05 10.57
CA PHE A 61 1.74 4.76 10.79
C PHE A 61 3.18 4.76 10.32
N VAL A 62 3.46 5.29 9.12
CA VAL A 62 4.83 5.39 8.59
C VAL A 62 5.68 6.34 9.43
N ASP A 63 5.12 7.49 9.83
CA ASP A 63 5.79 8.45 10.70
C ASP A 63 6.19 7.81 12.04
N ALA A 64 5.28 7.08 12.69
CA ALA A 64 5.56 6.45 13.98
C ALA A 64 6.69 5.41 13.90
N ILE A 65 6.77 4.64 12.81
CA ILE A 65 7.85 3.67 12.59
C ILE A 65 9.18 4.40 12.33
N ALA A 66 9.14 5.46 11.53
CA ALA A 66 10.32 6.28 11.23
C ALA A 66 10.88 6.91 12.49
N ASP A 67 10.03 7.52 13.32
CA ASP A 67 10.41 8.13 14.60
C ASP A 67 11.01 7.09 15.55
N GLN A 68 10.40 5.91 15.65
CA GLN A 68 10.95 4.83 16.48
C GLN A 68 12.33 4.38 15.97
N GLY A 69 12.48 4.21 14.65
CA GLY A 69 13.74 3.84 14.01
C GLY A 69 14.85 4.85 14.23
N ILE A 70 14.59 6.11 13.87
CA ILE A 70 15.49 7.25 14.04
C ILE A 70 15.85 7.42 15.52
N GLY A 71 14.89 7.24 16.43
CA GLY A 71 15.10 7.37 17.87
C GLY A 71 16.21 6.46 18.40
N PHE A 72 16.12 5.15 18.18
CA PHE A 72 17.16 4.24 18.69
C PHE A 72 18.48 4.31 17.91
N LEU A 73 18.45 4.73 16.63
CA LEU A 73 19.68 4.93 15.85
C LEU A 73 20.44 6.19 16.29
N SER A 74 19.72 7.23 16.71
CA SER A 74 20.29 8.51 17.14
C SER A 74 20.72 8.51 18.63
N ASP A 75 20.26 7.54 19.42
CA ASP A 75 20.64 7.45 20.83
C ASP A 75 22.09 6.99 20.98
N SER A 76 22.97 7.92 21.38
CA SER A 76 24.39 7.69 21.62
C SER A 76 24.66 6.81 22.86
N ASN A 77 23.67 6.60 23.72
CA ASN A 77 23.80 5.78 24.94
C ASN A 77 23.50 4.30 24.70
N LEU A 78 22.93 3.94 23.54
CA LEU A 78 22.67 2.55 23.19
C LEU A 78 23.89 1.88 22.60
N SER A 79 24.21 0.68 23.11
CA SER A 79 25.17 -0.20 22.46
C SER A 79 24.58 -0.78 21.16
N ASP A 80 25.44 -1.21 20.24
CA ASP A 80 25.00 -1.80 18.98
C ASP A 80 24.11 -3.04 19.18
N GLN A 81 24.37 -3.81 20.24
CA GLN A 81 23.52 -4.95 20.60
C GLN A 81 22.12 -4.51 21.05
N LYS A 82 22.01 -3.40 21.79
CA LYS A 82 20.70 -2.82 22.16
C LYS A 82 19.99 -2.27 20.93
N ARG A 83 20.69 -1.52 20.05
CA ARG A 83 20.11 -1.03 18.78
C ARG A 83 19.58 -2.16 17.92
N LYS A 84 20.35 -3.26 17.79
CA LYS A 84 19.91 -4.47 17.09
C LYS A 84 18.66 -5.09 17.72
N SER A 85 18.58 -5.12 19.05
CA SER A 85 17.39 -5.61 19.75
C SER A 85 16.16 -4.73 19.51
N GLU A 86 16.31 -3.40 19.55
CA GLU A 86 15.22 -2.46 19.23
C GLU A 86 14.77 -2.58 17.78
N PHE A 87 15.71 -2.76 16.85
CA PHE A 87 15.39 -3.02 15.45
C PHE A 87 14.63 -4.35 15.27
N GLN A 88 15.00 -5.41 15.99
CA GLN A 88 14.25 -6.66 15.96
C GLN A 88 12.80 -6.47 16.43
N LYS A 89 12.59 -5.69 17.50
CA LYS A 89 11.24 -5.37 17.99
C LYS A 89 10.44 -4.55 16.97
N LEU A 90 11.07 -3.56 16.35
CA LEU A 90 10.48 -2.75 15.28
C LEU A 90 9.99 -3.63 14.13
N LEU A 91 10.84 -4.56 13.65
CA LEU A 91 10.47 -5.51 12.59
C LEU A 91 9.30 -6.40 13.01
N LYS A 92 9.37 -7.01 14.20
CA LYS A 92 8.34 -7.94 14.68
C LYS A 92 6.98 -7.29 14.88
N ASN A 93 6.94 -6.03 15.32
CA ASN A 93 5.70 -5.35 15.67
C ASN A 93 5.03 -4.67 14.48
N ASN A 94 5.82 -4.22 13.51
CA ASN A 94 5.34 -3.32 12.46
C ASN A 94 5.37 -3.93 11.05
N PHE A 95 5.98 -5.10 10.86
CA PHE A 95 6.12 -5.75 9.55
C PHE A 95 5.57 -7.17 9.56
N ASP A 96 4.82 -7.52 8.51
CA ASP A 96 4.43 -8.92 8.25
C ASP A 96 5.63 -9.67 7.64
N MET A 97 6.56 -10.04 8.51
CA MET A 97 7.78 -10.75 8.14
C MET A 97 7.49 -12.07 7.44
N ASN A 98 6.39 -12.75 7.78
CA ASN A 98 5.99 -13.99 7.13
C ASN A 98 5.60 -13.75 5.68
N THR A 99 4.76 -12.75 5.41
CA THR A 99 4.36 -12.42 4.04
C THR A 99 5.55 -11.94 3.22
N ILE A 100 6.42 -11.10 3.78
CA ILE A 100 7.62 -10.60 3.11
C ILE A 100 8.57 -11.76 2.76
N ALA A 101 8.86 -12.65 3.71
CA ALA A 101 9.72 -13.79 3.48
C ALA A 101 9.14 -14.73 2.40
N ARG A 102 7.84 -15.03 2.45
CA ARG A 102 7.16 -15.84 1.42
C ARG A 102 7.24 -15.20 0.04
N PHE A 103 7.05 -13.89 -0.01
CA PHE A 103 7.14 -13.11 -1.25
C PHE A 103 8.58 -13.16 -1.80
N ALA A 104 9.58 -12.95 -0.96
CA ALA A 104 10.99 -13.00 -1.33
C ALA A 104 11.43 -14.39 -1.84
N LEU A 105 10.92 -15.47 -1.25
CA LEU A 105 11.20 -16.83 -1.73
C LEU A 105 10.52 -17.15 -3.07
N GLY A 106 9.42 -16.45 -3.38
CA GLY A 106 8.71 -16.55 -4.64
C GLY A 106 8.17 -17.96 -4.92
N ARG A 107 8.39 -18.46 -6.14
CA ARG A 107 7.81 -19.74 -6.60
C ARG A 107 8.24 -20.94 -5.74
N TYR A 108 9.44 -20.89 -5.15
CA TYR A 108 10.01 -21.98 -4.36
C TYR A 108 9.27 -22.22 -3.05
N TRP A 109 8.49 -21.25 -2.57
CA TRP A 109 7.62 -21.44 -1.42
C TRP A 109 6.66 -22.61 -1.62
N LYS A 110 6.10 -22.77 -2.83
CA LYS A 110 5.11 -23.81 -3.12
C LYS A 110 5.68 -25.23 -3.08
N THR A 111 6.95 -25.39 -3.42
CA THR A 111 7.62 -26.70 -3.52
C THR A 111 8.43 -27.06 -2.27
N ALA A 112 8.75 -26.09 -1.41
CA ALA A 112 9.45 -26.34 -0.16
C ALA A 112 8.62 -27.18 0.82
N SER A 113 9.28 -28.10 1.52
CA SER A 113 8.67 -28.85 2.62
C SER A 113 8.36 -27.94 3.80
N GLN A 114 7.52 -28.38 4.74
CA GLN A 114 7.23 -27.60 5.95
C GLN A 114 8.50 -27.27 6.74
N ALA A 115 9.37 -28.26 6.95
CA ALA A 115 10.64 -28.06 7.64
C ALA A 115 11.56 -27.04 6.93
N GLN A 116 11.59 -27.05 5.59
CA GLN A 116 12.36 -26.06 4.82
C GLN A 116 11.77 -24.65 4.94
N ARG A 117 10.44 -24.53 4.96
CA ARG A 117 9.77 -23.23 5.16
C ARG A 117 10.04 -22.67 6.54
N ASP A 118 9.94 -23.49 7.58
CA ASP A 118 10.18 -23.09 8.96
C ASP A 118 11.63 -22.65 9.18
N GLU A 119 12.58 -23.39 8.60
CA GLU A 119 14.00 -23.03 8.67
C GLU A 119 14.29 -21.76 7.87
N TYR A 120 13.73 -21.65 6.66
CA TYR A 120 13.86 -20.44 5.84
C TYR A 120 13.36 -19.19 6.56
N MET A 121 12.23 -19.26 7.25
CA MET A 121 11.68 -18.12 8.00
C MET A 121 12.65 -17.61 9.07
N LYS A 122 13.23 -18.53 9.85
CA LYS A 122 14.21 -18.19 10.89
C LYS A 122 15.48 -17.56 10.31
N LEU A 123 15.98 -18.14 9.21
CA LEU A 123 17.16 -17.65 8.52
C LEU A 123 16.91 -16.29 7.86
N PHE A 124 15.72 -16.07 7.31
CA PHE A 124 15.32 -14.81 6.71
C PHE A 124 15.31 -13.68 7.75
N GLU A 125 14.67 -13.89 8.91
CA GLU A 125 14.67 -12.89 9.99
C GLU A 125 16.10 -12.58 10.47
N THR A 126 16.91 -13.63 10.69
CA THR A 126 18.31 -13.48 11.11
C THR A 126 19.14 -12.71 10.07
N MET A 127 18.95 -13.00 8.80
CA MET A 127 19.63 -12.34 7.69
C MET A 127 19.27 -10.84 7.64
N ILE A 128 17.98 -10.50 7.65
CA ILE A 128 17.52 -9.11 7.66
C ILE A 128 18.13 -8.36 8.86
N LEU A 129 18.06 -8.96 10.04
CA LEU A 129 18.62 -8.37 11.25
C LEU A 129 20.12 -8.09 11.11
N ASN A 130 20.90 -9.04 10.60
CA ASN A 130 22.35 -8.90 10.45
C ASN A 130 22.76 -7.92 9.34
N VAL A 131 22.08 -7.95 8.19
CA VAL A 131 22.40 -7.12 7.03
C VAL A 131 22.17 -5.64 7.33
N TYR A 132 21.07 -5.31 8.00
CA TYR A 132 20.76 -3.91 8.30
C TYR A 132 21.44 -3.41 9.58
N SER A 133 21.57 -4.23 10.62
CA SER A 133 22.24 -3.78 11.86
C SER A 133 23.72 -3.48 11.68
N SER A 134 24.39 -4.10 10.71
CA SER A 134 25.80 -3.83 10.41
C SER A 134 26.05 -2.38 9.93
N ARG A 135 25.01 -1.71 9.43
CA ARG A 135 25.09 -0.34 8.89
C ARG A 135 24.61 0.73 9.86
N PHE A 136 24.21 0.38 11.09
CA PHE A 136 23.68 1.36 12.04
C PHE A 136 24.71 2.44 12.43
N SER A 137 26.00 2.11 12.42
CA SER A 137 27.08 3.07 12.67
C SER A 137 27.28 4.07 11.53
N GLU A 138 26.76 3.78 10.34
CA GLU A 138 26.83 4.65 9.17
C GLU A 138 25.80 5.77 9.23
N TYR A 139 24.72 5.62 10.01
CA TYR A 139 23.69 6.65 10.20
C TYR A 139 24.28 7.95 10.79
N LYS A 140 23.98 9.10 10.17
CA LYS A 140 24.53 10.43 10.52
C LYS A 140 23.46 11.45 10.91
N GLY A 141 22.25 11.02 11.23
CA GLY A 141 21.16 11.92 11.64
C GLY A 141 20.27 12.37 10.49
N GLU A 142 20.15 11.53 9.46
CA GLU A 142 19.25 11.71 8.34
C GLU A 142 17.80 11.87 8.82
N LYS A 143 17.04 12.73 8.13
CA LYS A 143 15.62 12.97 8.45
C LYS A 143 14.74 12.30 7.43
N LEU A 144 13.61 11.78 7.89
CA LEU A 144 12.53 11.26 7.06
C LEU A 144 11.34 12.22 7.16
N SER A 145 10.67 12.45 6.03
CA SER A 145 9.40 13.18 5.99
C SER A 145 8.44 12.43 5.07
N VAL A 146 7.22 12.19 5.52
CA VAL A 146 6.15 11.66 4.69
C VAL A 146 5.51 12.81 3.92
N GLU A 147 5.54 12.75 2.59
CA GLU A 147 5.05 13.83 1.71
C GLU A 147 3.56 13.68 1.34
N GLY A 148 2.95 12.53 1.64
CA GLY A 148 1.54 12.26 1.45
C GLY A 148 1.23 10.80 1.14
N SER A 149 -0.06 10.47 1.13
CA SER A 149 -0.59 9.15 0.82
C SER A 149 -1.67 9.22 -0.25
N ARG A 150 -1.96 8.07 -0.85
CA ARG A 150 -3.04 7.91 -1.83
C ARG A 150 -3.79 6.62 -1.53
N PRO A 151 -5.09 6.58 -1.82
CA PRO A 151 -5.86 5.35 -1.64
C PRO A 151 -5.29 4.24 -2.52
N GLU A 152 -5.45 3.00 -2.04
CA GLU A 152 -5.37 1.85 -2.92
C GLU A 152 -6.47 1.99 -3.99
N GLY A 153 -6.13 1.66 -5.24
CA GLY A 153 -6.85 2.10 -6.46
C GLY A 153 -8.28 1.61 -6.65
#